data_AF-A0A8T2PV83-F1
#
_entry.id   AF-A0A8T2PV83-F1
#
_cell.length_a   1.000
_cell.length_b   1.000
_cell.length_c   1.000
_cell.angle_alpha   90.00
_cell.angle_beta   90.00
_cell.angle_gamma   90.00
#
_symmetry.space_group_name_H-M   'P 1'
#
loop_
_entity.id
_entity.type
_entity.pdbx_description
1 polymer ?
#
loop_
_entity_poly.entity_id
_entity_poly.type
_entity_poly.pdbx_seq_one_letter_code
_entity_poly.pdbx_strand_id
1 'polypeptide(L)'
;MARTKQTARKSTGGKAPRKQLATKAARKSAPATGGVKKPHRYRPGTVALREIRRYQKSTELLIRKLPFQRLVREIAQDFKTDLRFQSSAVMALQEASEAYLVGLFEDTNLCAIHAKRVTIMPKDIQLARRIRGEPNRKNMSGRGKGGKGLGKGGAKRHRKVLRDNIQGITKPAIRRLARRGGVKRISGLIYEETRGVLKVFLENVIRDAVTYTEHAKRKTVTAMDVVYALKRQGRTLYGFGG
;
A
#
# COMPACT_ATOMS: atom_id res chain seq x y z
N MET A 1 -53.22 40.21 -32.51
CA MET A 1 -52.81 38.78 -32.36
C MET A 1 -51.30 38.68 -32.55
N ALA A 2 -50.55 38.25 -31.53
CA ALA A 2 -49.09 38.21 -31.56
C ALA A 2 -48.58 36.96 -32.30
N ARG A 3 -47.83 37.17 -33.39
CA ARG A 3 -47.26 36.10 -34.23
C ARG A 3 -46.07 35.45 -33.51
N THR A 4 -46.29 34.34 -32.81
CA THR A 4 -45.21 33.55 -32.21
C THR A 4 -44.39 32.87 -33.30
N LYS A 5 -43.19 33.40 -33.58
CA LYS A 5 -42.15 32.70 -34.36
C LYS A 5 -41.60 31.54 -33.53
N GLN A 6 -42.27 30.39 -33.53
CA GLN A 6 -41.63 29.13 -33.14
C GLN A 6 -40.74 28.67 -34.30
N THR A 7 -39.42 28.68 -34.11
CA THR A 7 -38.49 28.04 -35.04
C THR A 7 -38.65 26.53 -34.94
N ALA A 8 -39.10 25.90 -36.02
CA ALA A 8 -39.26 24.45 -36.11
C ALA A 8 -37.92 23.74 -35.86
N ARG A 9 -37.80 23.05 -34.72
CA ARG A 9 -36.64 22.20 -34.42
C ARG A 9 -36.97 20.78 -34.88
N LYS A 10 -36.30 20.32 -35.95
CA LYS A 10 -36.43 18.94 -36.46
C LYS A 10 -36.12 17.92 -35.35
N SER A 11 -36.93 16.87 -35.28
CA SER A 11 -36.93 15.80 -34.27
C SER A 11 -35.94 14.67 -34.55
N THR A 12 -34.94 14.85 -35.42
CA THR A 12 -33.94 13.83 -35.72
C THR A 12 -32.52 14.29 -35.38
N GLY A 13 -31.79 13.37 -34.76
CA GLY A 13 -30.54 13.57 -34.03
C GLY A 13 -29.46 14.30 -34.83
N GLY A 14 -28.69 15.09 -34.09
CA GLY A 14 -27.70 16.01 -34.64
C GLY A 14 -26.66 15.35 -35.54
N LYS A 15 -26.74 15.66 -36.84
CA LYS A 15 -25.60 15.79 -37.76
C LYS A 15 -26.04 16.59 -38.98
N ALA A 16 -25.29 17.64 -39.33
CA ALA A 16 -25.44 18.35 -40.60
C ALA A 16 -24.85 17.50 -41.75
N PRO A 17 -25.42 17.55 -42.97
CA PRO A 17 -24.93 16.76 -44.10
C PRO A 17 -23.56 17.29 -44.56
N ARG A 18 -22.58 16.39 -44.68
CA ARG A 18 -21.16 16.71 -44.92
C ARG A 18 -20.79 16.43 -46.39
N LYS A 19 -20.27 17.43 -47.12
CA LYS A 19 -19.54 17.22 -48.39
C LYS A 19 -18.26 16.41 -48.08
N GLN A 20 -17.97 15.41 -48.90
CA GLN A 20 -16.88 14.45 -48.74
C GLN A 20 -15.53 15.15 -48.52
N LEU A 21 -14.84 14.80 -47.43
CA LEU A 21 -13.38 14.83 -47.18
C LEU A 21 -13.11 14.48 -45.71
N ALA A 22 -12.32 13.42 -45.51
CA ALA A 22 -11.72 12.87 -44.28
C ALA A 22 -12.53 12.98 -42.97
N THR A 23 -13.30 11.95 -42.61
CA THR A 23 -14.02 11.87 -41.32
C THR A 23 -13.10 11.47 -40.16
N LYS A 24 -12.15 12.35 -39.80
CA LYS A 24 -11.62 12.38 -38.43
C LYS A 24 -12.83 12.53 -37.51
N ALA A 25 -13.05 11.58 -36.59
CA ALA A 25 -14.20 11.58 -35.70
C ALA A 25 -14.18 12.86 -34.85
N ALA A 26 -15.00 13.84 -35.22
CA ALA A 26 -15.24 15.05 -34.44
C ALA A 26 -16.04 14.67 -33.20
N ARG A 27 -15.37 14.07 -32.20
CA ARG A 27 -15.92 13.98 -30.85
C ARG A 27 -16.08 15.40 -30.33
N LYS A 28 -17.25 15.72 -29.76
CA LYS A 28 -17.61 17.03 -29.20
C LYS A 28 -16.59 17.46 -28.13
N SER A 29 -15.51 18.10 -28.54
CA SER A 29 -14.57 18.76 -27.64
C SER A 29 -13.70 19.75 -28.40
N ALA A 30 -14.30 20.90 -28.74
CA ALA A 30 -13.74 22.26 -28.66
C ALA A 30 -14.57 23.19 -29.56
N PRO A 31 -15.09 24.33 -29.06
CA PRO A 31 -15.39 25.47 -29.91
C PRO A 31 -14.07 26.03 -30.48
N ALA A 32 -14.09 26.48 -31.74
CA ALA A 32 -12.92 27.03 -32.45
C ALA A 32 -12.50 28.45 -31.98
N THR A 33 -12.99 28.92 -30.84
CA THR A 33 -12.67 30.23 -30.28
C THR A 33 -12.59 30.17 -28.76
N GLY A 34 -11.38 30.40 -28.23
CA GLY A 34 -11.12 31.06 -26.94
C GLY A 34 -11.51 30.40 -25.62
N GLY A 35 -12.16 29.24 -25.58
CA GLY A 35 -12.64 28.67 -24.30
C GLY A 35 -12.54 27.15 -24.21
N VAL A 36 -11.55 26.65 -23.46
CA VAL A 36 -11.55 25.24 -23.03
C VAL A 36 -12.71 25.05 -22.05
N LYS A 37 -13.68 24.18 -22.41
CA LYS A 37 -14.76 23.79 -21.49
C LYS A 37 -14.14 23.31 -20.18
N LYS A 38 -14.47 23.96 -19.05
CA LYS A 38 -13.92 23.59 -17.74
C LYS A 38 -14.11 22.08 -17.50
N PRO A 39 -13.03 21.31 -17.27
CA PRO A 39 -13.17 19.88 -17.01
C PRO A 39 -13.91 19.67 -15.70
N HIS A 40 -14.77 18.65 -15.65
CA HIS A 40 -15.51 18.33 -14.44
C HIS A 40 -14.54 17.88 -13.34
N ARG A 41 -14.54 18.60 -12.20
CA ARG A 41 -13.74 18.27 -11.01
C ARG A 41 -14.67 17.90 -9.86
N TYR A 42 -14.47 16.71 -9.29
CA TYR A 42 -15.19 16.30 -8.09
C TYR A 42 -14.82 17.18 -6.89
N ARG A 43 -15.78 17.37 -5.97
CA ARG A 43 -15.53 18.05 -4.71
C ARG A 43 -14.50 17.28 -3.87
N PRO A 44 -13.65 17.97 -3.08
CA PRO A 44 -12.73 17.31 -2.18
C PRO A 44 -13.42 16.29 -1.27
N GLY A 45 -12.87 15.08 -1.20
CA GLY A 45 -13.45 13.97 -0.43
C GLY A 45 -14.44 13.09 -1.18
N THR A 46 -15.04 13.52 -2.30
CA THR A 46 -15.97 12.67 -3.09
C THR A 46 -15.28 11.41 -3.62
N VAL A 47 -14.07 11.56 -4.16
CA VAL A 47 -13.28 10.43 -4.66
C VAL A 47 -12.79 9.55 -3.51
N ALA A 48 -12.38 10.15 -2.39
CA ALA A 48 -11.93 9.41 -1.21
C ALA A 48 -13.04 8.49 -0.66
N LEU A 49 -14.27 8.98 -0.54
CA LEU A 49 -15.42 8.19 -0.08
C LEU A 49 -15.76 7.06 -1.06
N ARG A 50 -15.60 7.30 -2.37
CA ARG A 50 -15.79 6.28 -3.40
C ARG A 50 -14.72 5.19 -3.31
N GLU A 51 -13.46 5.56 -3.09
CA GLU A 51 -12.35 4.63 -2.88
C GLU A 51 -12.56 3.78 -1.62
N ILE A 52 -12.99 4.37 -0.50
CA ILE A 52 -13.29 3.64 0.75
C ILE A 52 -14.31 2.54 0.47
N ARG A 53 -15.47 2.89 -0.12
CA ARG A 53 -16.52 1.92 -0.45
C ARG A 53 -16.02 0.82 -1.39
N ARG A 54 -15.20 1.18 -2.39
CA ARG A 54 -14.60 0.22 -3.31
C ARG A 54 -13.69 -0.78 -2.60
N TYR A 55 -12.74 -0.30 -1.79
CA TYR A 55 -11.73 -1.14 -1.15
C TYR A 55 -12.24 -1.91 0.05
N GLN A 56 -13.32 -1.47 0.69
CA GLN A 56 -14.01 -2.24 1.72
C GLN A 56 -14.86 -3.38 1.14
N LYS A 57 -15.36 -3.24 -0.10
CA LYS A 57 -16.10 -4.30 -0.80
C LYS A 57 -15.17 -5.40 -1.35
N SER A 58 -13.91 -5.08 -1.63
CA SER A 58 -12.94 -6.03 -2.19
C SER A 58 -11.94 -6.53 -1.15
N THR A 59 -11.55 -7.80 -1.28
CA THR A 59 -10.53 -8.45 -0.45
C THR A 59 -9.18 -8.61 -1.17
N GLU A 60 -9.02 -8.01 -2.35
CA GLU A 60 -7.77 -8.10 -3.14
C GLU A 60 -6.57 -7.50 -2.40
N LEU A 61 -5.38 -8.04 -2.64
CA LEU A 61 -4.13 -7.48 -2.12
C LEU A 61 -3.81 -6.13 -2.79
N LEU A 62 -3.52 -5.13 -1.96
CA LEU A 62 -3.34 -3.74 -2.36
C LEU A 62 -1.86 -3.39 -2.54
N ILE A 63 -0.93 -4.13 -1.96
CA ILE A 63 0.51 -3.96 -2.19
C ILE A 63 0.91 -4.80 -3.41
N ARG A 64 1.80 -4.26 -4.25
CA ARG A 64 2.33 -5.02 -5.39
C ARG A 64 3.26 -6.13 -4.87
N LYS A 65 3.11 -7.35 -5.41
CA LYS A 65 3.83 -8.55 -4.96
C LYS A 65 5.36 -8.43 -5.01
N LEU A 66 5.91 -7.94 -6.13
CA LEU A 66 7.37 -7.87 -6.32
C LEU A 66 8.10 -6.97 -5.31
N PRO A 67 7.72 -5.69 -5.08
CA PRO A 67 8.39 -4.86 -4.08
C PRO A 67 8.22 -5.42 -2.66
N PHE A 68 7.07 -6.01 -2.34
CA PHE A 68 6.85 -6.67 -1.05
C PHE A 68 7.80 -7.86 -0.87
N GLN A 69 7.91 -8.72 -1.88
CA GLN A 69 8.84 -9.85 -1.88
C GLN A 69 10.29 -9.42 -1.68
N ARG A 70 10.72 -8.31 -2.32
CA ARG A 70 12.09 -7.78 -2.14
C ARG A 70 12.31 -7.30 -0.71
N LEU A 71 11.34 -6.62 -0.11
CA LEU A 71 11.39 -6.18 1.29
C LEU A 71 11.48 -7.37 2.26
N VAL A 72 10.66 -8.40 2.07
CA VAL A 72 10.71 -9.62 2.90
C VAL A 72 12.09 -10.27 2.84
N ARG A 73 12.67 -10.40 1.64
CA ARG A 73 13.99 -11.00 1.46
C ARG A 73 15.12 -10.14 2.02
N GLU A 74 15.01 -8.82 1.93
CA GLU A 74 15.95 -7.89 2.58
C GLU A 74 15.95 -8.09 4.10
N ILE A 75 14.78 -8.08 4.74
CA ILE A 75 14.66 -8.25 6.19
C ILE A 75 15.14 -9.63 6.63
N ALA A 76 14.79 -10.69 5.89
CA ALA A 76 15.20 -12.05 6.21
C ALA A 76 16.72 -12.25 6.18
N GLN A 77 17.41 -11.52 5.29
CA GLN A 77 18.85 -11.59 5.13
C GLN A 77 19.61 -11.11 6.38
N ASP A 78 19.01 -10.25 7.21
CA ASP A 78 19.59 -9.78 8.47
C ASP A 78 19.59 -10.85 9.56
N PHE A 79 18.70 -11.85 9.46
CA PHE A 79 18.61 -12.95 10.43
C PHE A 79 19.41 -14.17 9.98
N LYS A 80 19.26 -14.58 8.71
CA LYS A 80 19.99 -15.71 8.15
C LYS A 80 20.25 -15.49 6.67
N THR A 81 21.49 -15.71 6.25
CA THR A 81 21.88 -15.66 4.85
C THR A 81 21.46 -16.95 4.11
N ASP A 82 21.18 -16.86 2.81
CA ASP A 82 20.88 -18.02 1.95
C ASP A 82 19.53 -18.73 2.26
N LEU A 83 18.55 -17.96 2.75
CA LEU A 83 17.17 -18.44 2.90
C LEU A 83 16.41 -18.44 1.57
N ARG A 84 15.69 -19.55 1.32
CA ARG A 84 14.70 -19.65 0.25
C ARG A 84 13.30 -19.43 0.84
N PHE A 85 12.41 -18.88 0.03
CA PHE A 85 11.02 -18.65 0.42
C PHE A 85 10.10 -19.31 -0.59
N GLN A 86 9.16 -20.11 -0.11
CA GLN A 86 8.05 -20.59 -0.92
C GLN A 86 7.18 -19.40 -1.35
N SER A 87 6.53 -19.50 -2.51
CA SER A 87 5.61 -18.46 -3.00
C SER A 87 4.45 -18.25 -2.02
N SER A 88 3.90 -19.32 -1.46
CA SER A 88 2.82 -19.29 -0.45
C SER A 88 3.25 -18.61 0.86
N ALA A 89 4.50 -18.78 1.30
CA ALA A 89 5.03 -18.11 2.48
C ALA A 89 5.07 -16.57 2.31
N VAL A 90 5.50 -16.11 1.12
CA VAL A 90 5.50 -14.67 0.81
C VAL A 90 4.08 -14.13 0.72
N MET A 91 3.14 -14.90 0.17
CA MET A 91 1.72 -14.54 0.15
C MET A 91 1.13 -14.43 1.56
N ALA A 92 1.42 -15.41 2.43
CA ALA A 92 0.97 -15.41 3.82
C ALA A 92 1.48 -14.18 4.59
N LEU A 93 2.77 -13.84 4.42
CA LEU A 93 3.36 -12.62 4.99
C LEU A 93 2.67 -11.36 4.46
N GLN A 94 2.31 -11.34 3.16
CA GLN A 94 1.64 -10.20 2.55
C GLN A 94 0.22 -10.02 3.09
N GLU A 95 -0.57 -11.09 3.14
CA GLU A 95 -1.92 -11.06 3.68
C GLU A 95 -1.94 -10.61 5.13
N ALA A 96 -1.08 -11.19 5.98
CA ALA A 96 -0.95 -10.79 7.37
C ALA A 96 -0.53 -9.33 7.54
N SER A 97 0.39 -8.85 6.70
CA SER A 97 0.85 -7.46 6.73
C SER A 97 -0.23 -6.46 6.30
N GLU A 98 -0.97 -6.77 5.24
CA GLU A 98 -2.05 -5.90 4.77
C GLU A 98 -3.22 -5.89 5.77
N ALA A 99 -3.62 -7.03 6.30
CA ALA A 99 -4.65 -7.13 7.33
C ALA A 99 -4.27 -6.32 8.58
N TYR A 100 -3.03 -6.45 9.04
CA TYR A 100 -2.51 -5.69 10.18
C TYR A 100 -2.56 -4.18 9.94
N LEU A 101 -2.07 -3.71 8.79
CA LEU A 101 -2.06 -2.27 8.47
C LEU A 101 -3.47 -1.71 8.30
N VAL A 102 -4.40 -2.48 7.71
CA VAL A 102 -5.81 -2.08 7.60
C VAL A 102 -6.42 -1.92 8.98
N GLY A 103 -6.28 -2.93 9.86
CA GLY A 103 -6.77 -2.83 11.23
C GLY A 103 -6.12 -1.67 11.99
N LEU A 104 -4.82 -1.42 11.80
CA LEU A 104 -4.16 -0.25 12.40
C LEU A 104 -4.77 1.06 11.90
N PHE A 105 -5.09 1.16 10.62
CA PHE A 105 -5.73 2.35 10.07
C PHE A 105 -7.15 2.57 10.62
N GLU A 106 -7.90 1.51 10.90
CA GLU A 106 -9.21 1.60 11.54
C GLU A 106 -9.10 2.24 12.93
N ASP A 107 -8.20 1.74 13.78
CA ASP A 107 -7.96 2.33 15.11
C ASP A 107 -7.46 3.78 15.03
N THR A 108 -6.58 4.07 14.06
CA THR A 108 -6.09 5.45 13.88
C THR A 108 -7.19 6.41 13.46
N ASN A 109 -8.15 5.92 12.68
CA ASN A 109 -9.30 6.70 12.25
C ASN A 109 -10.21 6.99 13.45
N LEU A 110 -10.42 6.00 14.33
CA LEU A 110 -11.14 6.20 15.60
C LEU A 110 -10.43 7.23 16.49
N CYS A 111 -9.10 7.15 16.62
CA CYS A 111 -8.32 8.15 17.37
C CYS A 111 -8.45 9.56 16.79
N ALA A 112 -8.45 9.70 15.46
CA ALA A 112 -8.63 10.99 14.81
C ALA A 112 -10.05 11.55 15.04
N ILE A 113 -11.08 10.71 14.93
CA ILE A 113 -12.48 11.07 15.17
C ILE A 113 -12.70 11.47 16.63
N HIS A 114 -12.13 10.72 17.57
CA HIS A 114 -12.15 11.04 19.00
C HIS A 114 -11.58 12.44 19.27
N ALA A 115 -10.50 12.81 18.57
CA ALA A 115 -9.92 14.15 18.62
C ALA A 115 -10.60 15.19 17.70
N LYS A 116 -11.85 14.96 17.26
CA LYS A 116 -12.66 15.83 16.38
C LYS A 116 -11.99 16.18 15.04
N ARG A 117 -11.13 15.31 14.52
CA ARG A 117 -10.42 15.48 13.24
C ARG A 117 -10.82 14.42 12.22
N VAL A 118 -10.73 14.77 10.94
CA VAL A 118 -10.95 13.85 9.81
C VAL A 118 -9.62 13.42 9.15
N THR A 119 -8.52 14.10 9.50
CA THR A 119 -7.19 13.82 8.95
C THR A 119 -6.38 13.04 9.98
N ILE A 120 -5.97 11.83 9.63
CA ILE A 120 -5.06 11.04 10.48
C ILE A 120 -3.66 11.65 10.46
N MET A 121 -3.02 11.65 11.62
CA MET A 121 -1.69 12.19 11.90
C MET A 121 -0.83 11.13 12.59
N PRO A 122 0.52 11.25 12.58
CA PRO A 122 1.40 10.25 13.19
C PRO A 122 1.09 9.98 14.68
N LYS A 123 0.64 10.99 15.43
CA LYS A 123 0.20 10.83 16.82
C LYS A 123 -0.96 9.84 16.98
N ASP A 124 -1.83 9.72 15.99
CA ASP A 124 -2.96 8.79 16.00
C ASP A 124 -2.47 7.35 15.82
N ILE A 125 -1.46 7.12 14.96
CA ILE A 125 -0.77 5.83 14.83
C ILE A 125 -0.04 5.47 16.11
N GLN A 126 0.70 6.41 16.69
CA GLN A 126 1.47 6.19 17.90
C GLN A 126 0.55 5.83 19.08
N LEU A 127 -0.58 6.53 19.22
CA LEU A 127 -1.60 6.23 20.22
C LEU A 127 -2.23 4.84 19.99
N ALA A 128 -2.67 4.53 18.77
CA ALA A 128 -3.25 3.23 18.45
C ALA A 128 -2.28 2.08 18.75
N ARG A 129 -1.00 2.21 18.36
CA ARG A 129 0.03 1.21 18.66
C ARG A 129 0.31 1.08 20.15
N ARG A 130 0.28 2.20 20.88
CA ARG A 130 0.47 2.22 22.34
C ARG A 130 -0.66 1.46 23.04
N ILE A 131 -1.91 1.67 22.63
CA ILE A 131 -3.07 0.96 23.17
C ILE A 131 -3.01 -0.54 22.86
N ARG A 132 -2.58 -0.91 21.65
CA ARG A 132 -2.34 -2.31 21.26
C ARG A 132 -1.19 -3.00 22.01
N GLY A 133 -0.45 -2.28 22.86
CA GLY A 133 0.70 -2.83 23.57
C GLY A 133 1.92 -3.08 22.69
N GLU A 134 1.99 -2.48 21.49
CA GLU A 134 3.10 -2.73 20.58
C GLU A 134 4.36 -1.94 20.98
N PRO A 135 5.55 -2.56 20.96
CA PRO A 135 6.77 -1.88 21.34
C PRO A 135 7.12 -0.77 20.33
N ASN A 136 7.35 0.45 20.84
CA ASN A 136 7.86 1.55 20.05
C ASN A 136 9.38 1.38 19.88
N ARG A 137 9.81 0.49 18.98
CA ARG A 137 11.23 0.32 18.62
C ARG A 137 11.73 1.52 17.80
N LYS A 138 11.86 2.70 18.42
CA LYS A 138 12.69 3.78 17.87
C LYS A 138 14.19 3.61 18.21
N ASN A 139 14.54 2.70 19.13
CA ASN A 139 15.91 2.58 19.68
C ASN A 139 16.58 1.22 19.44
N MET A 140 16.56 0.68 18.21
CA MET A 140 17.53 -0.37 17.82
C MET A 140 18.19 -0.07 16.46
N SER A 141 18.55 1.19 16.22
CA SER A 141 19.70 1.50 15.36
C SER A 141 20.98 1.50 16.20
N GLY A 142 21.20 0.43 16.98
CA GLY A 142 22.52 0.05 17.48
C GLY A 142 23.37 -0.43 16.31
N ARG A 143 23.66 0.50 15.40
CA ARG A 143 24.53 0.27 14.25
C ARG A 143 25.92 0.13 14.83
N GLY A 144 26.33 -1.11 15.09
CA GLY A 144 27.72 -1.42 15.37
C GLY A 144 28.57 -0.71 14.33
N LYS A 145 29.43 0.21 14.78
CA LYS A 145 30.43 0.87 13.94
C LYS A 145 31.36 -0.23 13.41
N GLY A 146 31.02 -0.79 12.25
CA GLY A 146 31.88 -1.71 11.52
C GLY A 146 33.18 -0.97 11.20
N GLY A 147 34.27 -1.44 11.79
CA GLY A 147 35.58 -0.84 11.71
C GLY A 147 36.03 -0.60 10.26
N LYS A 148 36.76 0.50 10.08
CA LYS A 148 37.48 0.83 8.86
C LYS A 148 38.62 -0.18 8.69
N GLY A 149 38.35 -1.30 8.02
CA GLY A 149 39.36 -2.26 7.57
C GLY A 149 39.71 -1.99 6.11
N LEU A 150 40.79 -1.25 5.86
CA LEU A 150 41.40 -1.11 4.55
C LEU A 150 42.17 -2.40 4.24
N GLY A 151 41.49 -3.40 3.67
CA GLY A 151 42.10 -4.60 3.11
C GLY A 151 42.02 -4.55 1.58
N LYS A 152 43.16 -4.35 0.91
CA LYS A 152 43.28 -4.57 -0.54
C LYS A 152 43.07 -6.07 -0.81
N GLY A 153 41.99 -6.43 -1.51
CA GLY A 153 41.75 -7.83 -1.85
C GLY A 153 40.63 -8.01 -2.87
N GLY A 154 41.04 -8.26 -4.13
CA GLY A 154 40.29 -8.92 -5.20
C GLY A 154 38.98 -8.27 -5.65
N ALA A 155 38.70 -8.30 -6.95
CA ALA A 155 37.40 -7.92 -7.49
C ALA A 155 36.30 -8.88 -7.01
N LYS A 156 35.78 -8.67 -5.80
CA LYS A 156 34.57 -9.32 -5.31
C LYS A 156 33.41 -8.86 -6.18
N ARG A 157 32.70 -9.80 -6.81
CA ARG A 157 31.38 -9.54 -7.39
C ARG A 157 30.59 -8.72 -6.38
N HIS A 158 30.24 -7.48 -6.73
CA HIS A 158 29.43 -6.61 -5.89
C HIS A 158 28.12 -7.34 -5.59
N ARG A 159 28.02 -8.00 -4.44
CA ARG A 159 26.74 -8.48 -3.92
C ARG A 159 25.90 -7.23 -3.76
N LYS A 160 24.89 -7.05 -4.61
CA LYS A 160 24.05 -5.87 -4.65
C LYS A 160 23.51 -5.66 -3.24
N VAL A 161 24.00 -4.62 -2.59
CA VAL A 161 23.59 -4.25 -1.26
C VAL A 161 22.11 -3.91 -1.36
N LEU A 162 21.24 -4.81 -0.90
CA LEU A 162 19.80 -4.60 -0.77
C LEU A 162 19.63 -3.55 0.33
N ARG A 163 19.67 -2.27 -0.04
CA ARG A 163 19.36 -1.19 0.88
C ARG A 163 18.12 -0.47 0.35
N ASP A 164 17.15 -0.34 1.26
CA ASP A 164 15.97 0.51 1.17
C ASP A 164 14.83 0.03 0.26
N ASN A 165 14.55 -1.28 0.17
CA ASN A 165 13.35 -1.76 -0.52
C ASN A 165 12.04 -1.33 0.17
N ILE A 166 12.11 -0.81 1.39
CA ILE A 166 10.94 -0.27 2.11
C ILE A 166 10.27 0.88 1.34
N GLN A 167 11.03 1.64 0.54
CA GLN A 167 10.47 2.68 -0.34
C GLN A 167 9.71 2.11 -1.54
N GLY A 168 9.93 0.83 -1.87
CA GLY A 168 9.12 0.07 -2.83
C GLY A 168 7.65 -0.06 -2.41
N ILE A 169 7.36 0.10 -1.11
CA ILE A 169 5.99 0.27 -0.62
C ILE A 169 5.59 1.73 -0.86
N THR A 170 4.99 1.96 -2.03
CA THR A 170 4.70 3.31 -2.54
C THR A 170 3.57 4.02 -1.77
N LYS A 171 3.57 5.36 -1.77
CA LYS A 171 2.49 6.18 -1.18
C LYS A 171 1.08 5.79 -1.67
N PRO A 172 0.84 5.47 -2.96
CA PRO A 172 -0.45 4.97 -3.42
C PRO A 172 -0.86 3.64 -2.79
N ALA A 173 0.07 2.71 -2.56
CA ALA A 173 -0.25 1.43 -1.90
C ALA A 173 -0.73 1.65 -0.46
N ILE A 174 0.01 2.47 0.30
CA ILE A 174 -0.37 2.87 1.66
C ILE A 174 -1.71 3.61 1.65
N ARG A 175 -1.93 4.50 0.68
CA ARG A 175 -3.22 5.19 0.52
C ARG A 175 -4.35 4.19 0.33
N ARG A 176 -4.22 3.19 -0.54
CA ARG A 176 -5.26 2.16 -0.74
C ARG A 176 -5.57 1.40 0.55
N LEU A 177 -4.54 0.99 1.31
CA LEU A 177 -4.72 0.33 2.61
C LEU A 177 -5.47 1.23 3.60
N ALA A 178 -5.08 2.50 3.70
CA ALA A 178 -5.77 3.46 4.55
C ALA A 178 -7.22 3.70 4.12
N ARG A 179 -7.51 3.68 2.80
CA ARG A 179 -8.89 3.73 2.30
C ARG A 179 -9.71 2.50 2.72
N ARG A 180 -9.11 1.30 2.69
CA ARG A 180 -9.76 0.08 3.19
C ARG A 180 -10.08 0.20 4.68
N GLY A 181 -9.16 0.75 5.48
CA GLY A 181 -9.40 1.07 6.90
C GLY A 181 -10.26 2.31 7.17
N GLY A 182 -11.01 2.82 6.17
CA GLY A 182 -11.99 3.90 6.37
C GLY A 182 -11.44 5.33 6.45
N VAL A 183 -10.15 5.54 6.21
CA VAL A 183 -9.51 6.85 6.37
C VAL A 183 -9.85 7.79 5.21
N LYS A 184 -10.41 8.96 5.53
CA LYS A 184 -10.81 9.99 4.53
C LYS A 184 -9.71 10.99 4.18
N ARG A 185 -8.90 11.44 5.14
CA ARG A 185 -7.77 12.36 4.89
C ARG A 185 -6.52 11.84 5.59
N ILE A 186 -5.37 11.95 4.92
CA ILE A 186 -4.10 11.37 5.37
C ILE A 186 -3.04 12.48 5.36
N SER A 187 -2.37 12.70 6.50
CA SER A 187 -1.20 13.58 6.57
C SER A 187 0.00 13.00 5.81
N GLY A 188 0.84 13.85 5.23
CA GLY A 188 2.04 13.41 4.49
C GLY A 188 3.05 12.62 5.33
N LEU A 189 3.09 12.86 6.65
CA LEU A 189 4.01 12.17 7.56
C LEU A 189 3.59 10.73 7.87
N ILE A 190 2.32 10.36 7.62
CA ILE A 190 1.82 9.00 7.84
C ILE A 190 2.55 7.99 6.96
N TYR A 191 2.96 8.38 5.74
CA TYR A 191 3.57 7.42 4.81
C TYR A 191 4.90 6.84 5.31
N GLU A 192 5.71 7.63 6.01
CA GLU A 192 6.96 7.12 6.60
C GLU A 192 6.69 6.37 7.91
N GLU A 193 5.75 6.85 8.74
CA GLU A 193 5.37 6.15 9.97
C GLU A 193 4.84 4.74 9.66
N THR A 194 3.93 4.60 8.68
CA THR A 194 3.39 3.30 8.25
C THR A 194 4.48 2.37 7.73
N ARG A 195 5.50 2.87 7.05
CA ARG A 195 6.65 2.05 6.60
C ARG A 195 7.47 1.55 7.77
N GLY A 196 7.73 2.39 8.76
CA GLY A 196 8.38 1.98 10.00
C GLY A 196 7.60 0.87 10.71
N VAL A 197 6.28 1.04 10.82
CA VAL A 197 5.40 0.04 11.45
C VAL A 197 5.39 -1.28 10.68
N LEU A 198 5.27 -1.23 9.35
CA LEU A 198 5.34 -2.42 8.50
C LEU A 198 6.68 -3.16 8.67
N LYS A 199 7.78 -2.42 8.72
CA LYS A 199 9.12 -3.01 8.89
C LYS A 199 9.23 -3.72 10.22
N VAL A 200 8.81 -3.10 11.33
CA VAL A 200 8.84 -3.71 12.66
C VAL A 200 7.95 -4.97 12.71
N PHE A 201 6.76 -4.91 12.12
CA PHE A 201 5.87 -6.07 12.04
C PHE A 201 6.54 -7.23 11.29
N LEU A 202 7.07 -6.98 10.09
CA LEU A 202 7.76 -7.97 9.29
C LEU A 202 9.00 -8.53 10.00
N GLU A 203 9.82 -7.69 10.64
CA GLU A 203 10.98 -8.14 11.41
C GLU A 203 10.61 -9.13 12.51
N ASN A 204 9.51 -8.89 13.23
CA ASN A 204 9.09 -9.78 14.31
C ASN A 204 8.57 -11.12 13.76
N VAL A 205 7.72 -11.10 12.73
CA VAL A 205 7.16 -12.33 12.14
C VAL A 205 8.25 -13.13 11.42
N ILE A 206 9.12 -12.47 10.65
CA ILE A 206 10.21 -13.15 9.91
C ILE A 206 11.21 -13.76 10.89
N ARG A 207 11.55 -13.08 11.99
CA ARG A 207 12.44 -13.65 13.02
C ARG A 207 11.89 -14.98 13.54
N ASP A 208 10.63 -14.99 13.99
CA ASP A 208 9.98 -16.19 14.51
C ASP A 208 9.87 -17.29 13.42
N ALA A 209 9.51 -16.92 12.19
CA ALA A 209 9.40 -17.87 11.07
C ALA A 209 10.74 -18.51 10.72
N VAL A 210 11.83 -17.74 10.71
CA VAL A 210 13.19 -18.25 10.47
C VAL A 210 13.59 -19.22 11.58
N THR A 211 13.26 -18.93 12.84
CA THR A 211 13.51 -19.85 13.95
C THR A 211 12.82 -21.20 13.76
N TYR A 212 11.55 -21.22 13.31
CA TYR A 212 10.85 -22.48 12.99
C TYR A 212 11.51 -23.23 11.83
N THR A 213 11.93 -22.53 10.79
CA THR A 213 12.63 -23.12 9.64
C THR A 213 13.98 -23.74 10.07
N GLU A 214 14.72 -23.07 10.94
CA GLU A 214 16.00 -23.56 11.48
C GLU A 214 15.82 -24.77 12.39
N HIS A 215 14.82 -24.74 13.28
CA HIS A 215 14.48 -25.88 14.13
C HIS A 215 14.17 -27.14 13.30
N ALA A 216 13.50 -26.96 12.16
CA ALA A 216 13.20 -28.04 11.23
C ALA A 216 14.38 -28.43 10.31
N LYS A 217 15.58 -27.85 10.49
CA LYS A 217 16.78 -28.07 9.67
C LYS A 217 16.57 -27.84 8.16
N ARG A 218 15.62 -26.96 7.79
CA ARG A 218 15.32 -26.59 6.40
C ARG A 218 16.02 -25.28 6.02
N LYS A 219 16.25 -25.07 4.72
CA LYS A 219 16.69 -23.77 4.15
C LYS A 219 15.57 -22.98 3.50
N THR A 220 14.37 -23.55 3.43
CA THR A 220 13.20 -22.97 2.77
C THR A 220 12.14 -22.66 3.82
N VAL A 221 11.78 -21.38 3.91
CA VAL A 221 10.65 -20.89 4.70
C VAL A 221 9.35 -21.27 3.98
N THR A 222 8.51 -22.03 4.67
CA THR A 222 7.20 -22.51 4.21
C THR A 222 6.08 -21.63 4.73
N ALA A 223 4.87 -21.78 4.18
CA ALA A 223 3.70 -21.06 4.70
C ALA A 223 3.39 -21.43 6.17
N MET A 224 3.62 -22.68 6.57
CA MET A 224 3.39 -23.13 7.95
C MET A 224 4.32 -22.44 8.95
N ASP A 225 5.58 -22.22 8.58
CA ASP A 225 6.52 -21.49 9.45
C ASP A 225 6.01 -20.06 9.75
N VAL A 226 5.39 -19.42 8.75
CA VAL A 226 4.77 -18.09 8.90
C VAL A 226 3.48 -18.16 9.72
N VAL A 227 2.63 -19.16 9.49
CA VAL A 227 1.38 -19.34 10.24
C VAL A 227 1.66 -19.60 11.72
N TYR A 228 2.66 -20.42 12.05
CA TYR A 228 3.07 -20.65 13.43
C TYR A 228 3.66 -19.40 14.09
N ALA A 229 4.50 -18.64 13.37
CA ALA A 229 5.00 -17.35 13.84
C ALA A 229 3.87 -16.37 14.16
N LEU A 230 2.86 -16.27 13.29
CA LEU A 230 1.69 -15.41 13.51
C LEU A 230 0.85 -15.89 14.69
N LYS A 231 0.61 -17.21 14.80
CA LYS A 231 -0.19 -17.81 15.89
C LYS A 231 0.44 -17.54 17.25
N ARG A 232 1.77 -17.60 17.35
CA ARG A 232 2.52 -17.23 18.57
C ARG A 232 2.30 -15.78 19.00
N GLN A 233 2.05 -14.89 18.05
CA GLN A 233 1.76 -13.47 18.29
C GLN A 233 0.26 -13.19 18.48
N GLY A 234 -0.56 -14.23 18.64
CA GLY A 234 -2.01 -14.10 18.78
C GLY A 234 -2.74 -13.74 17.49
N ARG A 235 -2.12 -13.97 16.32
CA ARG A 235 -2.71 -13.66 15.01
C ARG A 235 -2.98 -14.93 14.24
N THR A 236 -4.19 -15.11 13.76
CA THR A 236 -4.59 -16.25 12.93
C THR A 236 -4.62 -15.86 11.47
N LEU A 237 -4.14 -16.76 10.61
CA LEU A 237 -4.21 -16.63 9.16
C LEU A 237 -4.79 -17.94 8.61
N TYR A 238 -5.89 -17.83 7.88
CA TYR A 238 -6.61 -18.97 7.30
C TYR A 238 -6.23 -19.17 5.84
N GLY A 239 -6.46 -20.37 5.29
CA GLY A 239 -6.16 -20.69 3.89
C GLY A 239 -4.69 -20.98 3.59
N PHE A 240 -3.84 -21.06 4.62
CA PHE A 240 -2.45 -21.45 4.53
C PHE A 240 -2.22 -22.69 5.41
N GLY A 241 -2.51 -23.86 4.85
CA GLY A 241 -2.35 -25.15 5.47
C GLY A 241 -2.77 -26.20 4.44
N GLY A 242 -1.86 -27.12 4.14
CA GLY A 242 -2.17 -28.32 3.36
C GLY A 242 -2.62 -29.43 4.29
#